data_AF-A0A258S964-F1
#
_entry.id   AF-A0A258S964-F1
#
_cell.length_a   1.000
_cell.length_b   1.000
_cell.length_c   1.000
_cell.angle_alpha   90.00
_cell.angle_beta   90.00
_cell.angle_gamma   90.00
#
_symmetry.space_group_name_H-M   'P 1'
#
loop_
_entity.id
_entity.type
_entity.pdbx_description
1 polymer ?
#
loop_
_entity_poly.entity_id
_entity_poly.type
_entity_poly.pdbx_seq_one_letter_code
_entity_poly.pdbx_strand_id
1 'polypeptide(L)' 'MPNPIIKQFVVEGVSGFPLEMLHIDQCWPARAADAAGLGGRLNVAGDRPAQPAKIILATAAKYAPNRQRWLSFGWQVID' A
#
# COMPACT_ATOMS: atom_id res chain seq x y z
N MET A 1 -14.46 25.51 -3.03
CA MET A 1 -14.41 24.06 -3.29
C MET A 1 -13.95 23.38 -2.01
N PRO A 2 -14.60 22.33 -1.49
CA PRO A 2 -14.10 21.63 -0.32
C PRO A 2 -12.74 20.99 -0.65
N ASN A 3 -11.73 21.24 0.17
CA ASN A 3 -10.44 20.57 0.03
C ASN A 3 -10.62 19.08 0.36
N PRO A 4 -10.10 18.15 -0.47
CA PRO A 4 -10.15 16.74 -0.15
C PRO A 4 -9.35 16.47 1.13
N ILE A 5 -9.97 15.79 2.09
CA ILE A 5 -9.28 15.33 3.30
C ILE A 5 -8.41 14.14 2.90
N ILE A 6 -7.09 14.34 2.93
CA ILE A 6 -6.13 13.27 2.69
C ILE A 6 -6.00 12.46 3.98
N LYS A 7 -6.28 11.16 3.90
CA LYS A 7 -6.10 10.20 4.99
C LYS A 7 -4.84 9.39 4.73
N GLN A 8 -4.07 9.12 5.77
CA GLN A 8 -2.94 8.20 5.70
C GLN A 8 -3.33 6.88 6.35
N PHE A 9 -2.81 5.78 5.82
CA PHE A 9 -2.96 4.45 6.39
C PHE A 9 -1.72 3.61 6.10
N VAL A 10 -1.48 2.61 6.94
CA VAL A 10 -0.33 1.71 6.85
C VAL A 10 -0.77 0.34 6.40
N VAL A 11 -0.07 -0.21 5.42
CA VAL A 11 -0.25 -1.58 4.96
C VAL A 11 0.98 -2.42 5.26
N GLU A 12 0.76 -3.62 5.76
CA GLU A 12 1.79 -4.60 6.05
C GLU A 12 1.66 -5.82 5.14
N GLY A 13 2.76 -6.27 4.56
CA GLY A 13 2.74 -7.44 3.70
C GLY A 13 4.11 -8.08 3.51
N VAL A 14 4.08 -9.37 3.22
CA VAL A 14 5.26 -10.21 3.02
C VAL A 14 5.52 -10.51 1.55
N SER A 15 4.48 -10.44 0.70
CA SER A 15 4.56 -10.74 -0.73
C SER A 15 4.98 -9.52 -1.57
N GLY A 16 5.08 -9.71 -2.89
CA GLY A 16 5.19 -8.60 -3.84
C GLY A 16 4.05 -7.59 -3.64
N PHE A 17 4.36 -6.30 -3.81
CA PHE A 17 3.37 -5.26 -3.56
C PHE A 17 2.31 -5.21 -4.68
N PRO A 18 1.00 -5.18 -4.35
CA PRO A 18 -0.07 -5.14 -5.33
C PRO A 18 -0.26 -3.70 -5.87
N LEU A 19 0.44 -3.35 -6.95
CA LEU A 19 0.31 -2.02 -7.59
C LEU A 19 -1.14 -1.66 -7.97
N GLU A 20 -1.97 -2.67 -8.28
CA GLU A 20 -3.40 -2.47 -8.58
C GLU A 20 -4.15 -1.78 -7.43
N MET A 21 -3.72 -1.98 -6.18
CA MET A 21 -4.35 -1.33 -5.02
C MET A 21 -4.16 0.20 -5.04
N LEU A 22 -3.11 0.72 -5.68
CA LEU A 22 -2.91 2.16 -5.84
C LEU A 22 -4.03 2.78 -6.68
N HIS A 23 -4.43 2.11 -7.76
CA HIS A 23 -5.51 2.57 -8.62
C HIS A 23 -6.89 2.34 -7.98
N ILE A 24 -7.10 1.16 -7.38
CA ILE A 24 -8.40 0.77 -6.83
C ILE A 24 -8.79 1.61 -5.61
N ASP A 25 -7.89 1.76 -4.64
CA ASP A 25 -8.13 2.56 -3.42
C ASP A 25 -7.74 4.04 -3.62
N GLN A 26 -7.40 4.44 -4.86
CA GLN A 26 -6.93 5.77 -5.25
C GLN A 26 -5.91 6.32 -4.24
N CYS A 27 -4.88 5.51 -3.98
CA CYS A 27 -3.89 5.76 -2.95
C CYS A 27 -2.48 5.84 -3.55
N TRP A 28 -1.59 6.51 -2.83
CA TRP A 28 -0.21 6.74 -3.25
C TRP A 28 0.73 6.67 -2.04
N PRO A 29 2.03 6.40 -2.23
CA PRO A 29 3.02 6.45 -1.16
C PRO A 29 3.01 7.80 -0.46
N ALA A 30 2.91 7.79 0.87
CA ALA A 30 2.93 9.03 1.64
C ALA A 30 4.31 9.70 1.62
N ARG A 31 5.40 8.94 1.43
CA ARG A 31 6.78 9.43 1.40
C ARG A 31 7.60 8.80 0.28
N ALA A 32 8.70 9.45 -0.09
CA ALA A 32 9.65 8.91 -1.08
C ALA A 32 10.28 7.57 -0.64
N ALA A 33 10.50 7.38 0.67
CA ALA A 33 10.98 6.12 1.22
C ALA A 33 9.96 4.97 1.03
N ASP A 34 8.66 5.26 1.19
CA ASP A 34 7.58 4.30 0.95
C ASP A 34 7.53 3.91 -0.54
N ALA A 35 7.72 4.88 -1.45
CA ALA A 35 7.80 4.62 -2.89
C ALA A 35 9.01 3.75 -3.27
N ALA A 36 10.17 3.96 -2.64
CA ALA A 36 11.35 3.11 -2.84
C ALA A 36 11.10 1.68 -2.33
N GLY A 37 10.36 1.53 -1.23
CA GLY A 37 9.92 0.24 -0.70
C GLY A 37 9.01 -0.54 -1.65
N LEU A 38 8.18 0.15 -2.44
CA LEU A 38 7.40 -0.45 -3.53
C LEU A 38 8.29 -0.94 -4.67
N GLY A 39 9.23 -0.09 -5.12
CA GLY A 39 10.13 -0.38 -6.23
C GLY A 39 10.98 -1.64 -6.00
N GLY A 40 11.45 -1.84 -4.76
CA GLY A 40 12.22 -3.04 -4.39
C GLY A 40 11.41 -4.34 -4.31
N ARG A 41 10.07 -4.27 -4.43
CA ARG A 41 9.14 -5.41 -4.29
C ARG A 41 8.37 -5.72 -5.58
N LEU A 42 8.67 -5.02 -6.66
CA LEU A 42 8.18 -5.34 -8.00
C LEU A 42 8.86 -6.62 -8.49
N ASN A 43 8.22 -7.76 -8.23
CA ASN A 43 8.57 -9.08 -8.82
C ASN A 43 10.07 -9.43 -8.78
N VAL A 44 10.69 -9.42 -7.60
CA VAL A 44 11.98 -10.12 -7.45
C VAL A 44 11.67 -11.60 -7.23
N ALA A 45 11.70 -12.36 -8.33
CA ALA A 45 11.66 -13.82 -8.35
C ALA A 45 12.95 -14.46 -7.78
N GLY A 46 13.51 -13.87 -6.71
CA GLY A 46 14.78 -14.26 -6.15
C GLY A 46 14.72 -14.20 -4.64
N ASP A 47 14.46 -15.37 -4.04
CA ASP A 47 15.08 -15.98 -2.84
C ASP A 47 15.41 -15.11 -1.60
N ARG A 48 14.97 -13.85 -1.54
CA ARG A 48 15.12 -13.01 -0.38
C ARG A 48 13.93 -13.33 0.53
N PRO A 49 14.15 -13.76 1.79
CA PRO A 49 13.06 -14.06 2.68
C PRO A 49 12.10 -12.88 2.72
N ALA A 50 10.83 -13.19 2.50
CA ALA A 50 9.70 -12.27 2.48
C ALA A 50 9.61 -11.52 3.82
N GLN A 51 10.43 -10.48 3.99
CA GLN A 51 10.41 -9.68 5.21
C GLN A 51 9.10 -8.88 5.23
N PRO A 52 8.40 -8.81 6.37
CA PRO A 52 7.25 -7.92 6.49
C PRO A 52 7.69 -6.48 6.19
N ALA A 53 7.11 -5.84 5.16
CA ALA A 53 7.22 -4.38 5.02
C ALA A 53 5.94 -3.74 5.50
N LYS A 54 6.16 -2.59 6.12
CA LYS A 54 5.12 -1.61 6.40
C LYS A 54 5.31 -0.46 5.41
N ILE A 55 4.24 -0.08 4.72
CA ILE A 55 4.24 0.99 3.73
C ILE A 55 3.15 1.97 4.12
N ILE A 56 3.51 3.24 4.21
CA ILE A 56 2.56 4.31 4.51
C ILE A 56 1.99 4.82 3.18
N LEU A 57 0.67 4.74 3.05
CA LEU A 57 -0.09 5.20 1.90
C LEU A 57 -0.99 6.37 2.31
N ALA A 58 -1.25 7.25 1.35
CA ALA A 58 -2.19 8.34 1.47
C ALA A 58 -3.31 8.14 0.44
N THR A 59 -4.55 8.47 0.80
CA THR A 59 -5.71 8.43 -0.10
C THR A 59 -6.61 9.63 0.15
N ALA A 60 -7.24 10.13 -0.92
CA ALA A 60 -8.34 11.08 -0.84
C ALA A 60 -9.71 10.41 -1.01
N ALA A 61 -9.75 9.09 -1.23
CA ALA A 61 -10.99 8.37 -1.48
C ALA A 61 -11.82 8.22 -0.21
N LYS A 62 -13.12 8.47 -0.33
CA LYS A 62 -14.07 8.42 0.80
C LYS A 62 -14.17 7.03 1.45
N TYR A 63 -14.06 5.99 0.64
CA TYR A 63 -14.30 4.58 1.04
C TYR A 63 -13.01 3.75 1.17
N ALA A 64 -11.84 4.37 1.01
CA ALA A 64 -10.55 3.73 1.22
C ALA A 64 -10.02 4.01 2.64
N PRO A 65 -9.18 3.12 3.20
CA PRO A 65 -8.73 1.84 2.63
C PRO A 65 -9.74 0.69 2.79
N ASN A 66 -9.88 -0.17 1.78
CA ASN A 66 -10.72 -1.37 1.89
C ASN A 66 -9.94 -2.55 2.49
N ARG A 67 -10.04 -2.73 3.81
CA ARG A 67 -9.28 -3.75 4.56
C ARG A 67 -9.44 -5.18 4.02
N GLN A 68 -10.65 -5.57 3.64
CA GLN A 68 -10.92 -6.92 3.14
C GLN A 68 -10.27 -7.14 1.76
N ARG A 69 -10.26 -6.10 0.93
CA ARG A 69 -9.60 -6.15 -0.38
C ARG A 69 -8.09 -6.23 -0.23
N TRP A 70 -7.48 -5.38 0.60
CA TRP A 70 -6.05 -5.50 0.92
C TRP A 70 -5.69 -6.93 1.33
N LEU A 71 -6.48 -7.52 2.24
CA LEU A 71 -6.24 -8.89 2.75
C LEU A 71 -6.27 -9.93 1.63
N SER A 72 -7.16 -9.79 0.64
CA SER A 72 -7.23 -10.70 -0.52
C SER A 72 -5.98 -10.65 -1.41
N PHE A 73 -5.20 -9.57 -1.38
CA PHE A 73 -3.91 -9.44 -2.05
C PHE A 73 -2.73 -9.88 -1.16
N GLY A 74 -2.99 -10.39 0.05
CA GLY A 74 -1.96 -10.80 1.01
C GLY A 74 -1.30 -9.65 1.77
N TRP A 75 -1.96 -8.48 1.82
CA TRP A 75 -1.51 -7.30 2.54
C TRP A 75 -2.57 -6.87 3.56
N GLN A 76 -2.18 -6.41 4.74
CA GLN A 76 -3.10 -6.05 5.81
C GLN A 76 -3.01 -4.56 6.10
N VAL A 77 -4.16 -3.89 6.19
CA VAL A 77 -4.22 -2.51 6.73
C VAL A 77 -4.11 -2.60 8.25
N ILE A 78 -3.08 -1.98 8.83
CA ILE A 78 -2.79 -2.07 10.26
C ILE A 78 -3.10 -0.78 11.03
N ASP A 79 -3.18 0.39 10.37
CA ASP A 79 -3.65 1.65 10.97
C ASP A 79 -4.03 2.67 9.89
#